data_AF-A0A517WR61-F1
#
_entry.id   AF-A0A517WR61-F1
#
_cell.length_a   1.000
_cell.length_b   1.000
_cell.length_c   1.000
_cell.angle_alpha   90.00
_cell.angle_beta   90.00
_cell.angle_gamma   90.00
#
_symmetry.space_group_name_H-M   'P 1'
#
loop_
_entity.id
_entity.type
_entity.pdbx_description
1 polymer ?
#
loop_
_entity_poly.entity_id
_entity_poly.type
_entity_poly.pdbx_seq_one_letter_code
_entity_poly.pdbx_strand_id
1 'polypeptide(L)'
;MNKKRGRPRNYDPEAALNAALTVFWQHGFAGTSLDELSAATGMNRPSLYAAFGDKKSLYRKSMDQFSQTFLGELEANLFAGLSLEEDLVNFYKAALSEYITDSDTAWGCPVICTATLAAAYDDEIQSDLAHALDQIDTMFVKRFKQAQDEGELKSGESKKLAQLAAAVLHSLAIRTRAKQKKFKPETFIKASVAEILRG
;
A
#
# COMPACT_ATOMS: atom_id res chain seq x y z
N MET A 1 -10.58 36.79 16.61
CA MET A 1 -9.56 35.73 16.83
C MET A 1 -10.18 34.62 17.66
N ASN A 2 -10.67 33.55 17.03
CA ASN A 2 -11.44 32.51 17.71
C ASN A 2 -10.48 31.46 18.31
N LYS A 3 -10.15 31.60 19.60
CA LYS A 3 -9.29 30.68 20.34
C LYS A 3 -10.10 29.41 20.63
N LYS A 4 -9.96 28.36 19.82
CA LYS A 4 -10.48 27.03 20.15
C LYS A 4 -9.91 26.63 21.53
N ARG A 5 -10.75 26.71 22.56
CA ARG A 5 -10.49 26.17 23.90
C ARG A 5 -10.61 24.65 23.80
N GLY A 6 -9.46 23.98 23.76
CA GLY A 6 -9.33 22.55 23.98
C GLY A 6 -8.09 22.32 24.83
N ARG A 7 -8.16 21.38 25.79
CA ARG A 7 -6.99 20.85 26.49
C ARG A 7 -5.93 20.45 25.45
N PRO A 8 -4.63 20.68 25.68
CA PRO A 8 -3.57 20.25 24.75
C PRO A 8 -3.78 18.79 24.33
N ARG A 9 -3.58 18.50 23.04
CA ARG A 9 -3.62 17.12 22.55
C ARG A 9 -2.52 16.33 23.27
N ASN A 10 -2.91 15.34 24.07
CA ASN A 10 -1.99 14.43 24.75
C ASN A 10 -1.56 13.25 23.84
N TYR A 11 -1.75 13.35 22.52
CA TYR A 11 -1.44 12.29 21.57
C TYR A 11 -0.80 12.85 20.31
N ASP A 12 0.05 12.04 19.68
CA ASP A 12 0.62 12.28 18.36
C ASP A 12 -0.32 11.67 17.30
N PRO A 13 -0.91 12.49 16.40
CA PRO A 13 -1.82 11.99 15.37
C PRO A 13 -1.19 10.97 14.41
N GLU A 14 0.07 11.14 14.04
CA GLU A 14 0.74 10.24 13.09
C GLU A 14 1.00 8.89 13.74
N ALA A 15 1.48 8.90 14.99
CA ALA A 15 1.67 7.69 15.79
C ALA A 15 0.34 6.95 16.02
N ALA A 16 -0.75 7.68 16.29
CA ALA A 16 -2.07 7.08 16.45
C ALA A 16 -2.60 6.47 15.13
N LEU A 17 -2.38 7.11 13.99
CA LEU A 17 -2.75 6.57 12.68
C LEU A 17 -1.93 5.32 12.32
N ASN A 18 -0.64 5.28 12.64
CA ASN A 18 0.21 4.10 12.47
C ASN A 18 -0.22 2.94 13.39
N ALA A 19 -0.56 3.23 14.66
CA ALA A 19 -1.07 2.22 15.56
C ALA A 19 -2.42 1.64 15.10
N ALA A 20 -3.33 2.52 14.63
CA ALA A 20 -4.59 2.10 14.05
C ALA A 20 -4.40 1.30 12.75
N LEU A 21 -3.45 1.70 11.89
CA LEU A 21 -3.08 0.97 10.67
C LEU A 21 -2.74 -0.48 11.00
N THR A 22 -1.87 -0.73 11.99
CA THR A 22 -1.50 -2.10 12.39
C THR A 22 -2.71 -2.96 12.74
N VAL A 23 -3.68 -2.42 13.49
CA VAL A 23 -4.90 -3.16 13.86
C VAL A 23 -5.77 -3.43 12.62
N PHE A 24 -5.97 -2.44 11.76
CA PHE A 24 -6.70 -2.63 10.51
C PHE A 24 -6.01 -3.60 9.55
N TRP A 25 -4.68 -3.57 9.50
CA TRP A 25 -3.87 -4.46 8.68
C TRP A 25 -4.06 -5.91 9.11
N GLN A 26 -4.14 -6.16 10.41
CA GLN A 26 -4.39 -7.51 10.94
C GLN A 26 -5.83 -7.98 10.69
N HIS A 27 -6.83 -7.17 11.05
CA HIS A 27 -8.22 -7.63 11.16
C HIS A 27 -9.12 -7.19 10.00
N GLY A 28 -8.64 -6.30 9.13
CA GLY A 28 -9.43 -5.65 8.10
C GLY A 28 -10.43 -4.64 8.66
N PHE A 29 -11.05 -3.85 7.77
CA PHE A 29 -12.00 -2.81 8.19
C PHE A 29 -13.15 -3.36 9.03
N ALA A 30 -13.86 -4.39 8.57
CA ALA A 30 -15.00 -4.94 9.28
C ALA A 30 -14.61 -5.63 10.61
N GLY A 31 -13.49 -6.35 10.62
CA GLY A 31 -13.05 -7.15 11.77
C GLY A 31 -12.47 -6.35 12.93
N THR A 32 -12.04 -5.11 12.72
CA THR A 32 -11.47 -4.27 13.78
C THR A 32 -12.55 -3.66 14.68
N SER A 33 -12.42 -3.81 16.00
CA SER A 33 -13.26 -3.16 17.00
C SER A 33 -12.70 -1.80 17.45
N LEU A 34 -13.56 -0.95 18.03
CA LEU A 34 -13.12 0.30 18.63
C LEU A 34 -12.28 0.10 19.90
N ASP A 35 -12.43 -1.04 20.58
CA ASP A 35 -11.63 -1.36 21.77
C ASP A 35 -10.20 -1.71 21.38
N GLU A 36 -10.01 -2.49 20.31
CA GLU A 36 -8.67 -2.76 19.78
C GLU A 36 -8.00 -1.47 19.31
N LEU A 37 -8.73 -0.60 18.61
CA LEU A 37 -8.22 0.72 18.20
C LEU A 37 -7.87 1.58 19.41
N SER A 38 -8.73 1.60 20.43
CA SER A 38 -8.50 2.36 21.66
C SER A 38 -7.26 1.88 22.41
N ALA A 39 -7.11 0.56 22.53
CA ALA A 39 -5.95 -0.08 23.15
C ALA A 39 -4.66 0.20 22.38
N ALA A 40 -4.66 0.04 21.05
CA ALA A 40 -3.47 0.23 20.22
C ALA A 40 -3.00 1.69 20.18
N THR A 41 -3.94 2.65 20.11
CA THR A 41 -3.63 4.08 20.01
C THR A 41 -3.36 4.74 21.37
N GLY A 42 -3.70 4.07 22.48
CA GLY A 42 -3.69 4.67 23.82
C GLY A 42 -4.76 5.76 24.02
N MET A 43 -5.72 5.88 23.10
CA MET A 43 -6.78 6.89 23.13
C MET A 43 -8.11 6.25 23.49
N ASN A 44 -8.89 6.86 24.39
CA ASN A 44 -10.26 6.39 24.63
C ASN A 44 -11.17 6.64 23.39
N ARG A 45 -12.26 5.87 23.27
CA ARG A 45 -13.18 5.96 22.11
C ARG A 45 -13.67 7.39 21.81
N PRO A 46 -14.09 8.21 22.80
CA PRO A 46 -14.49 9.60 22.51
C PRO A 46 -13.36 10.45 21.92
N SER A 47 -12.12 10.27 22.38
CA SER A 47 -10.96 11.00 21.86
C SER A 47 -10.61 10.58 20.44
N LEU A 48 -10.72 9.29 20.12
CA LEU A 48 -10.54 8.80 18.75
C LEU A 48 -11.54 9.46 17.80
N TYR A 49 -12.81 9.50 18.18
CA TYR A 49 -13.83 10.11 17.33
C TYR A 49 -13.66 11.62 17.19
N ALA A 50 -13.37 12.32 18.29
CA ALA A 50 -13.09 13.75 18.25
C ALA A 50 -11.86 14.10 17.39
N ALA A 51 -10.88 13.19 17.30
CA ALA A 51 -9.66 13.36 16.54
C ALA A 51 -9.81 13.04 15.05
N PHE A 52 -10.44 11.90 14.75
CA PHE A 52 -10.36 11.27 13.43
C PHE A 52 -11.70 11.08 12.73
N GLY A 53 -12.82 11.37 13.40
CA GLY A 53 -14.17 11.21 12.83
C GLY A 53 -14.81 9.93 13.32
N ASP A 54 -15.19 9.03 12.43
CA ASP A 54 -15.69 7.70 12.78
C ASP A 54 -14.63 6.61 12.46
N LYS A 55 -14.99 5.34 12.65
CA LYS A 55 -14.09 4.21 12.35
C LYS A 55 -13.67 4.20 10.87
N LYS A 56 -14.58 4.57 9.95
CA LYS A 56 -14.29 4.64 8.52
C LYS A 56 -13.29 5.75 8.22
N SER A 57 -13.50 6.93 8.78
CA SER A 57 -12.60 8.08 8.65
C SER A 57 -11.22 7.75 9.19
N LEU A 58 -11.13 7.06 10.34
CA LEU A 58 -9.87 6.59 10.89
C LEU A 58 -9.19 5.56 9.96
N TYR A 59 -9.93 4.57 9.46
CA TYR A 59 -9.43 3.58 8.50
C TYR A 59 -8.84 4.24 7.24
N ARG A 60 -9.61 5.12 6.60
CA ARG A 60 -9.20 5.83 5.38
C ARG A 60 -7.95 6.68 5.63
N LYS A 61 -7.90 7.42 6.74
CA LYS A 61 -6.72 8.22 7.12
C LYS A 61 -5.48 7.37 7.38
N SER A 62 -5.64 6.21 8.02
CA SER A 62 -4.53 5.28 8.24
C SER A 62 -4.00 4.71 6.91
N MET A 63 -4.89 4.35 5.97
CA MET A 63 -4.51 3.85 4.66
C MET A 63 -3.88 4.92 3.76
N ASP A 64 -4.38 6.16 3.82
CA ASP A 64 -3.82 7.30 3.10
C ASP A 64 -2.41 7.64 3.60
N GLN A 65 -2.22 7.72 4.93
CA GLN A 65 -0.89 7.94 5.53
C GLN A 65 0.10 6.84 5.12
N PHE A 66 -0.31 5.57 5.15
CA PHE A 66 0.52 4.47 4.66
C PHE A 66 0.85 4.65 3.17
N SER A 67 -0.15 4.92 2.34
CA SER A 67 0.01 5.00 0.88
C SER A 67 0.95 6.14 0.48
N GLN A 68 0.89 7.29 1.14
CA GLN A 68 1.77 8.43 0.86
C GLN A 68 3.25 8.09 1.11
N THR A 69 3.57 7.45 2.23
CA THR A 69 4.94 7.02 2.54
C THR A 69 5.38 5.90 1.59
N PHE A 70 4.53 4.87 1.42
CA PHE A 70 4.85 3.69 0.64
C PHE A 70 5.04 3.99 -0.85
N LEU A 71 4.19 4.83 -1.45
CA LEU A 71 4.33 5.24 -2.85
C LEU A 71 5.62 6.02 -3.10
N GLY A 72 6.05 6.86 -2.14
CA GLY A 72 7.32 7.58 -2.25
C GLY A 72 8.53 6.64 -2.29
N GLU A 73 8.55 5.61 -1.45
CA GLU A 73 9.60 4.60 -1.45
C GLU A 73 9.61 3.76 -2.72
N LEU A 74 8.42 3.36 -3.19
CA LEU A 74 8.28 2.64 -4.45
C LEU A 74 8.76 3.48 -5.64
N GLU A 75 8.36 4.75 -5.73
CA GLU A 75 8.81 5.64 -6.82
C GLU A 75 10.33 5.81 -6.78
N ALA A 76 10.92 6.01 -5.59
CA ALA A 76 12.38 6.13 -5.46
C ALA A 76 13.15 4.91 -5.98
N ASN A 77 12.61 3.69 -5.79
CA ASN A 77 13.23 2.46 -6.29
C ASN A 77 12.97 2.23 -7.79
N LEU A 78 11.80 2.63 -8.30
CA LEU A 78 11.46 2.44 -9.72
C LEU A 78 12.17 3.44 -10.64
N PHE A 79 12.58 4.59 -10.10
CA PHE A 79 13.28 5.66 -10.81
C PHE A 79 14.69 5.89 -10.26
N ALA A 80 15.36 4.84 -9.77
CA ALA A 80 16.71 4.95 -9.22
C ALA A 80 17.77 5.25 -10.30
N GLY A 81 17.41 5.14 -11.59
CA GLY A 81 18.30 5.46 -12.71
C GLY A 81 19.26 4.32 -13.05
N LEU A 82 18.92 3.09 -12.65
CA LEU A 82 19.59 1.88 -13.09
C LEU A 82 18.97 1.39 -14.41
N SER A 83 19.29 0.17 -14.84
CA SER A 83 18.52 -0.45 -15.92
C SER A 83 17.05 -0.68 -15.50
N LEU A 84 16.14 -0.72 -16.47
CA LEU A 84 14.73 -1.01 -16.25
C LEU A 84 14.54 -2.34 -15.49
N GLU A 85 15.36 -3.35 -15.80
CA GLU A 85 15.34 -4.63 -15.08
C GLU A 85 15.65 -4.46 -13.60
N GLU A 86 16.73 -3.76 -13.28
CA GLU A 86 17.18 -3.54 -11.91
C GLU A 86 16.19 -2.68 -11.11
N ASP A 87 15.69 -1.60 -11.71
CA ASP A 87 14.69 -0.72 -11.09
C ASP A 87 13.40 -1.49 -10.77
N LEU A 88 12.91 -2.32 -11.69
CA LEU A 88 11.73 -3.16 -11.45
C LEU A 88 11.97 -4.18 -10.33
N VAL A 89 13.12 -4.85 -10.33
CA VAL A 89 13.48 -5.80 -9.26
C VAL A 89 13.53 -5.09 -7.91
N ASN A 90 14.15 -3.91 -7.84
CA ASN A 90 14.27 -3.13 -6.62
C ASN A 90 12.91 -2.62 -6.13
N PHE A 91 12.05 -2.15 -7.04
CA PHE A 91 10.67 -1.78 -6.73
C PHE A 91 9.91 -2.93 -6.05
N TYR A 92 9.95 -4.14 -6.60
CA TYR A 92 9.23 -5.27 -6.01
C TYR A 92 9.85 -5.75 -4.70
N LYS A 93 11.17 -5.63 -4.54
CA LYS A 93 11.85 -5.92 -3.28
C LYS A 93 11.49 -4.93 -2.19
N ALA A 94 11.43 -3.63 -2.52
CA ALA A 94 10.98 -2.59 -1.59
C ALA A 94 9.53 -2.83 -1.15
N ALA A 95 8.64 -3.21 -2.08
CA ALA A 95 7.29 -3.64 -1.72
C ALA A 95 7.29 -4.85 -0.78
N LEU A 96 8.13 -5.85 -1.07
CA LEU A 96 8.20 -7.07 -0.28
C LEU A 96 8.73 -6.84 1.13
N SER A 97 9.70 -5.94 1.32
CA SER A 97 10.22 -5.59 2.65
C SER A 97 9.15 -4.94 3.52
N GLU A 98 8.25 -4.16 2.93
CA GLU A 98 7.12 -3.57 3.68
C GLU A 98 6.03 -4.62 3.97
N TYR A 99 5.83 -5.59 3.08
CA TYR A 99 4.80 -6.63 3.25
C TYR A 99 5.15 -7.69 4.30
N ILE A 100 6.43 -7.79 4.66
CA ILE A 100 6.97 -8.78 5.59
C ILE A 100 7.69 -8.02 6.71
N THR A 101 6.97 -7.72 7.79
CA THR A 101 7.52 -7.00 8.94
C THR A 101 8.37 -7.91 9.84
N ASP A 102 8.01 -9.19 9.96
CA ASP A 102 8.84 -10.29 10.49
C ASP A 102 8.36 -11.66 9.95
N SER A 103 9.04 -12.76 10.31
CA SER A 103 8.69 -14.10 9.82
C SER A 103 7.28 -14.57 10.20
N ASP A 104 6.68 -14.00 11.25
CA ASP A 104 5.34 -14.33 11.74
C ASP A 104 4.27 -13.33 11.28
N THR A 105 4.68 -12.13 10.82
CA THR A 105 3.83 -11.02 10.37
C THR A 105 4.02 -10.72 8.88
N ALA A 106 3.78 -11.73 8.06
CA ALA A 106 3.59 -11.58 6.62
C ALA A 106 2.16 -11.11 6.33
N TRP A 107 1.91 -9.80 6.36
CA TRP A 107 0.55 -9.24 6.21
C TRP A 107 0.22 -8.74 4.80
N GLY A 108 1.18 -8.69 3.87
CA GLY A 108 0.93 -8.17 2.52
C GLY A 108 0.62 -6.67 2.51
N CYS A 109 0.21 -6.10 1.38
CA CYS A 109 -0.21 -4.69 1.33
C CYS A 109 -1.49 -4.46 2.15
N PRO A 110 -1.53 -3.49 3.09
CA PRO A 110 -2.73 -3.22 3.90
C PRO A 110 -3.91 -2.74 3.02
N VAL A 111 -3.63 -1.92 2.00
CA VAL A 111 -4.65 -1.42 1.07
C VAL A 111 -5.29 -2.58 0.29
N ILE A 112 -4.48 -3.35 -0.45
CA ILE A 112 -4.97 -4.48 -1.26
C ILE A 112 -5.67 -5.54 -0.39
N CYS A 113 -5.09 -5.89 0.76
CA CYS A 113 -5.61 -7.01 1.56
C CYS A 113 -6.87 -6.67 2.36
N THR A 114 -7.09 -5.39 2.70
CA THR A 114 -8.20 -5.01 3.60
C THR A 114 -9.30 -4.21 2.88
N ALA A 115 -8.95 -3.37 1.90
CA ALA A 115 -9.91 -2.55 1.19
C ALA A 115 -10.72 -3.37 0.18
N THR A 116 -10.14 -4.43 -0.41
CA THR A 116 -10.82 -5.23 -1.45
C THR A 116 -12.17 -5.79 -1.01
N LEU A 117 -12.27 -6.32 0.22
CA LEU A 117 -13.56 -6.79 0.75
C LEU A 117 -14.48 -5.62 1.10
N ALA A 118 -13.95 -4.54 1.68
CA ALA A 118 -14.73 -3.38 2.10
C ALA A 118 -15.32 -2.59 0.93
N ALA A 119 -14.62 -2.54 -0.19
CA ALA A 119 -15.07 -1.91 -1.44
C ALA A 119 -16.32 -2.55 -2.04
N ALA A 120 -16.71 -3.77 -1.61
CA ALA A 120 -17.94 -4.41 -2.05
C ALA A 120 -19.21 -3.79 -1.44
N TYR A 121 -19.08 -2.99 -0.38
CA TYR A 121 -20.22 -2.44 0.36
C TYR A 121 -20.02 -1.02 0.89
N ASP A 122 -18.90 -0.35 0.58
CA ASP A 122 -18.67 1.06 0.91
C ASP A 122 -18.02 1.80 -0.27
N ASP A 123 -18.76 2.74 -0.86
CA ASP A 123 -18.37 3.47 -2.07
C ASP A 123 -17.13 4.37 -1.86
N GLU A 124 -16.94 4.88 -0.65
CA GLU A 124 -15.77 5.72 -0.34
C GLU A 124 -14.50 4.87 -0.30
N ILE A 125 -14.56 3.68 0.32
CA ILE A 125 -13.44 2.73 0.32
C ILE A 125 -13.20 2.17 -1.09
N GLN A 126 -14.26 1.95 -1.88
CA GLN A 126 -14.13 1.56 -3.28
C GLN A 126 -13.37 2.63 -4.09
N SER A 127 -13.76 3.90 -3.93
CA SER A 127 -13.10 5.02 -4.60
C SER A 127 -11.64 5.16 -4.18
N ASP A 128 -11.34 5.02 -2.89
CA ASP A 128 -9.97 5.09 -2.38
C ASP A 128 -9.10 3.94 -2.94
N LEU A 129 -9.65 2.72 -3.01
CA LEU A 129 -8.95 1.58 -3.58
C LEU A 129 -8.69 1.77 -5.08
N ALA A 130 -9.70 2.23 -5.84
CA ALA A 130 -9.53 2.53 -7.26
C ALA A 130 -8.43 3.58 -7.49
N HIS A 131 -8.42 4.64 -6.67
CA HIS A 131 -7.39 5.66 -6.73
C HIS A 131 -5.98 5.11 -6.46
N ALA A 132 -5.82 4.28 -5.43
CA ALA A 132 -4.54 3.65 -5.12
C ALA A 132 -4.02 2.76 -6.27
N LEU A 133 -4.92 2.01 -6.92
CA LEU A 133 -4.58 1.20 -8.10
C LEU A 133 -4.14 2.07 -9.29
N ASP A 134 -4.87 3.16 -9.56
CA ASP A 134 -4.56 4.11 -10.64
C ASP A 134 -3.21 4.80 -10.42
N GLN A 135 -2.83 5.08 -9.18
CA GLN A 135 -1.53 5.66 -8.84
C GLN A 135 -0.37 4.72 -9.21
N ILE A 136 -0.49 3.42 -8.89
CA ILE A 136 0.51 2.41 -9.26
C ILE A 136 0.59 2.25 -10.79
N ASP A 137 -0.56 2.14 -11.47
CA ASP A 137 -0.61 2.05 -12.94
C ASP A 137 0.06 3.26 -13.59
N THR A 138 -0.22 4.47 -13.09
CA THR A 138 0.37 5.72 -13.58
C THR A 138 1.88 5.74 -13.39
N MET A 139 2.37 5.28 -12.23
CA MET A 139 3.80 5.20 -11.92
C MET A 139 4.53 4.27 -12.90
N PHE A 140 3.99 3.07 -13.15
CA PHE A 140 4.57 2.15 -14.13
C PHE A 140 4.48 2.68 -15.57
N VAL A 141 3.37 3.30 -15.98
CA VAL A 141 3.26 3.94 -17.31
C VAL A 141 4.36 4.98 -17.50
N LYS A 142 4.62 5.81 -16.48
CA LYS A 142 5.69 6.81 -16.52
C LYS A 142 7.06 6.15 -16.70
N ARG A 143 7.39 5.12 -15.91
CA ARG A 143 8.69 4.43 -16.03
C ARG A 143 8.87 3.72 -17.37
N PHE A 144 7.84 3.05 -17.88
CA PHE A 144 7.92 2.35 -19.16
C PHE A 144 8.01 3.29 -20.35
N LYS A 145 7.37 4.47 -20.30
CA LYS A 145 7.59 5.51 -21.32
C LYS A 145 9.03 6.01 -21.32
N GLN A 146 9.58 6.28 -20.14
CA GLN A 146 10.97 6.67 -20.01
C GLN A 146 11.91 5.59 -20.58
N ALA A 147 11.68 4.32 -20.26
CA ALA A 147 12.48 3.21 -20.78
C ALA A 147 12.37 3.04 -22.31
N GLN A 148 11.23 3.39 -22.91
CA GLN A 148 11.07 3.42 -24.37
C GLN A 148 11.93 4.53 -24.99
N ASP A 149 11.91 5.72 -24.40
CA ASP A 149 12.71 6.87 -24.85
C ASP A 149 14.21 6.59 -24.70
N GLU A 150 14.61 5.84 -23.67
CA GLU A 150 15.98 5.38 -23.42
C GLU A 150 16.39 4.16 -24.27
N GLY A 151 15.46 3.55 -25.00
CA GLY A 151 15.71 2.38 -25.85
C GLY A 151 15.84 1.04 -25.10
N GLU A 152 15.55 1.01 -23.80
CA GLU A 152 15.56 -0.19 -22.96
C GLU A 152 14.32 -1.07 -23.16
N LEU A 153 13.19 -0.48 -23.56
CA LEU A 153 11.93 -1.19 -23.79
C LEU A 153 11.43 -1.00 -25.22
N LYS A 154 11.28 -2.10 -25.96
CA LYS A 154 10.87 -2.09 -27.38
C LYS A 154 9.36 -2.04 -27.60
N SER A 155 8.58 -2.61 -26.69
CA SER A 155 7.12 -2.65 -26.82
C SER A 155 6.55 -1.24 -26.79
N GLY A 156 5.59 -0.91 -27.66
CA GLY A 156 4.86 0.36 -27.65
C GLY A 156 3.66 0.40 -26.71
N GLU A 157 3.36 -0.69 -26.00
CA GLU A 157 2.13 -0.87 -25.22
C GLU A 157 2.30 -0.57 -23.73
N SER A 158 2.89 0.57 -23.37
CA SER A 158 3.29 0.89 -21.97
C SER A 158 2.15 0.79 -20.97
N LYS A 159 0.90 1.08 -21.38
CA LYS A 159 -0.30 0.93 -20.52
C LYS A 159 -0.60 -0.53 -20.16
N LYS A 160 -0.53 -1.44 -21.13
CA LYS A 160 -0.81 -2.87 -20.87
C LYS A 160 0.30 -3.49 -20.03
N LEU A 161 1.55 -3.14 -20.33
CA LEU A 161 2.69 -3.58 -19.51
C LEU A 161 2.61 -3.03 -18.08
N ALA A 162 2.15 -1.79 -17.90
CA ALA A 162 1.94 -1.20 -16.57
C ALA A 162 0.92 -2.02 -15.75
N GLN A 163 -0.21 -2.38 -16.35
CA GLN A 163 -1.21 -3.21 -15.68
C GLN A 163 -0.68 -4.61 -15.36
N LEU A 164 0.15 -5.20 -16.22
CA LEU A 164 0.81 -6.48 -15.95
C LEU A 164 1.79 -6.36 -14.77
N ALA A 165 2.59 -5.30 -14.74
CA ALA A 165 3.52 -5.01 -13.65
C ALA A 165 2.78 -4.76 -12.32
N ALA A 166 1.70 -3.97 -12.33
CA ALA A 166 0.84 -3.77 -11.17
C ALA A 166 0.22 -5.09 -10.69
N ALA A 167 -0.21 -5.97 -11.60
CA ALA A 167 -0.74 -7.28 -11.22
C ALA A 167 0.28 -8.16 -10.48
N VAL A 168 1.58 -8.05 -10.81
CA VAL A 168 2.67 -8.72 -10.08
C VAL A 168 2.76 -8.19 -8.65
N LEU A 169 2.71 -6.87 -8.46
CA LEU A 169 2.69 -6.22 -7.14
C LEU A 169 1.50 -6.69 -6.29
N HIS A 170 0.30 -6.72 -6.87
CA HIS A 170 -0.91 -7.16 -6.17
C HIS A 170 -0.84 -8.64 -5.79
N SER A 171 -0.28 -9.48 -6.68
CA SER A 171 -0.03 -10.90 -6.41
C SER A 171 0.97 -11.08 -5.27
N LEU A 172 2.05 -10.27 -5.20
CA LEU A 172 2.97 -10.28 -4.05
C LEU A 172 2.21 -10.01 -2.75
N ALA A 173 1.40 -8.96 -2.70
CA ALA A 173 0.62 -8.62 -1.52
C ALA A 173 -0.28 -9.78 -1.05
N ILE A 174 -1.07 -10.34 -1.97
CA ILE A 174 -2.05 -11.39 -1.65
C ILE A 174 -1.37 -12.69 -1.25
N ARG A 175 -0.31 -13.11 -1.96
CA ARG A 175 0.39 -14.36 -1.67
C ARG A 175 1.16 -14.30 -0.35
N THR A 176 1.71 -13.13 -0.03
CA THR A 176 2.32 -12.85 1.27
C THR A 176 1.28 -12.92 2.38
N ARG A 177 0.14 -12.22 2.23
CA ARG A 177 -0.99 -12.29 3.17
C ARG A 177 -1.48 -13.71 3.42
N ALA A 178 -1.56 -14.52 2.37
CA ALA A 178 -2.00 -15.91 2.43
C ALA A 178 -0.97 -16.87 3.05
N LYS A 179 0.25 -16.39 3.37
CA LYS A 179 1.38 -17.20 3.84
C LYS A 179 1.58 -18.45 2.98
N GLN A 180 1.52 -18.27 1.66
CA GLN A 180 1.57 -19.40 0.71
C GLN A 180 2.90 -20.15 0.85
N LYS A 181 2.88 -21.34 1.46
CA LYS A 181 4.10 -22.08 1.88
C LYS A 181 5.14 -22.32 0.77
N LYS A 182 4.68 -22.55 -0.47
CA LYS A 182 5.55 -22.82 -1.62
C LYS A 182 5.91 -21.56 -2.41
N PHE A 183 5.40 -20.41 -2.03
CA PHE A 183 5.69 -19.15 -2.70
C PHE A 183 7.13 -18.73 -2.41
N LYS A 184 7.87 -18.42 -3.47
CA LYS A 184 9.25 -17.93 -3.40
C LYS A 184 9.27 -16.53 -4.03
N PRO A 185 9.08 -15.46 -3.22
CA PRO A 185 8.90 -14.10 -3.73
C PRO A 185 10.03 -13.67 -4.66
N GLU A 186 11.29 -13.90 -4.27
CA GLU A 186 12.47 -13.55 -5.08
C GLU A 186 12.48 -14.22 -6.46
N THR A 187 12.13 -15.50 -6.53
CA THR A 187 12.03 -16.23 -7.80
C THR A 187 10.86 -15.71 -8.63
N PHE A 188 9.72 -15.43 -8.00
CA PHE A 188 8.55 -14.87 -8.66
C PHE A 188 8.82 -13.47 -9.23
N ILE A 189 9.52 -12.62 -8.49
CA ILE A 189 9.93 -11.27 -8.94
C ILE A 189 10.80 -11.38 -10.18
N LYS A 190 11.91 -12.14 -10.11
CA LYS A 190 12.83 -12.30 -11.25
C LYS A 190 12.13 -12.84 -12.50
N ALA A 191 11.31 -13.88 -12.34
CA ALA A 191 10.56 -14.45 -13.45
C ALA A 191 9.57 -13.43 -14.05
N SER A 192 8.84 -12.70 -13.21
CA SER A 192 7.86 -11.72 -13.65
C SER A 192 8.50 -10.54 -14.39
N VAL A 193 9.63 -10.02 -13.88
CA VAL A 193 10.39 -8.96 -14.56
C VAL A 193 10.88 -9.45 -15.92
N ALA A 194 11.42 -10.66 -16.00
CA ALA A 194 11.84 -11.24 -17.28
C ALA A 194 10.69 -11.44 -18.29
N GLU A 195 9.46 -11.70 -17.83
CA GLU A 195 8.28 -11.74 -18.71
C GLU A 195 7.83 -10.33 -19.14
N ILE A 196 7.84 -9.35 -18.22
CA ILE A 196 7.48 -7.95 -18.52
C ILE A 196 8.42 -7.35 -19.58
N LEU A 197 9.72 -7.59 -19.44
CA LEU A 197 10.74 -7.08 -20.37
C LEU A 197 10.72 -7.79 -21.73
N ARG A 198 10.16 -9.00 -21.79
CA ARG A 198 10.01 -9.74 -23.05
C ARG A 198 8.94 -9.14 -23.96
N GLY A 199 7.93 -8.47 -23.38
CA GLY A 199 6.93 -7.65 -24.06
C GLY A 199 6.37 -8.25 -25.34
#